data_AF-A0AAN8I1R8-F1
#
_entry.id   AF-A0AAN8I1R8-F1
#
_cell.length_a   1.000
_cell.length_b   1.000
_cell.length_c   1.000
_cell.angle_alpha   90.00
_cell.angle_beta   90.00
_cell.angle_gamma   90.00
#
_symmetry.space_group_name_H-M   'P 1'
#
loop_
_entity.id
_entity.type
_entity.pdbx_description
1 polymer ?
#
loop_
_entity_poly.entity_id
_entity_poly.type
_entity_poly.pdbx_seq_one_letter_code
_entity_poly.pdbx_strand_id
1 'polypeptide(L)'
;MSCNWGTELWDQFDNLEKHTGCGIDFLERYSKFLRERADIELSYAKQIRSLSKKYHPKRSREDESRYSWCLAFAATLRQLNELSVQREEFSENLNTQIVCELTRYTQEVKTERKN
;
A
#
# COMPACT_ATOMS: atom_id res chain seq x y z
N MET A 1 -0.24 33.04 23.60
CA MET A 1 -1.40 32.45 24.31
C MET A 1 -1.69 31.13 23.62
N SER A 2 -1.74 30.02 24.35
CA SER A 2 -2.14 28.72 23.79
C SER A 2 -3.65 28.71 23.62
N CYS A 3 -4.11 28.42 22.40
CA CYS A 3 -5.53 28.20 22.10
C CYS A 3 -6.03 26.98 22.90
N ASN A 4 -7.10 27.14 23.68
CA ASN A 4 -7.70 26.05 24.48
C ASN A 4 -9.18 25.88 24.15
N TRP A 5 -9.52 24.75 23.51
CA TRP A 5 -10.89 24.44 23.12
C TRP A 5 -11.86 24.39 24.31
N GLY A 6 -11.40 23.97 25.49
CA GLY A 6 -12.25 23.94 26.69
C GLY A 6 -12.66 25.32 27.22
N THR A 7 -11.95 26.39 26.84
CA THR A 7 -12.27 27.77 27.22
C THR A 7 -12.87 28.55 26.06
N GLU A 8 -12.34 28.36 24.86
CA GLU A 8 -12.73 29.14 23.67
C GLU A 8 -13.94 28.57 22.93
N LEU A 9 -14.20 27.27 23.06
CA LEU A 9 -15.27 26.55 22.37
C LEU A 9 -16.25 25.89 23.36
N TRP A 10 -16.41 26.49 24.54
CA TRP A 10 -17.21 25.94 25.65
C TRP A 10 -18.68 25.69 25.29
N ASP A 11 -19.23 26.41 24.30
CA ASP A 11 -20.60 26.30 23.80
C ASP A 11 -20.71 25.53 22.47
N GLN A 12 -19.61 24.97 21.96
CA GLN A 12 -19.52 24.37 20.62
C GLN A 12 -19.57 22.83 20.65
N PHE A 13 -20.24 22.22 21.62
CA PHE A 13 -20.25 20.76 21.80
C PHE A 13 -20.60 20.01 20.50
N ASP A 14 -21.73 20.33 19.86
CA ASP A 14 -22.18 19.67 18.62
C ASP A 14 -21.17 19.81 17.47
N ASN A 15 -20.52 20.97 17.38
CA ASN A 15 -19.52 21.24 16.34
C ASN A 15 -18.24 20.43 16.58
N LEU A 16 -17.80 20.31 17.84
CA LEU A 16 -16.66 19.47 18.23
C LEU A 16 -16.97 17.98 18.04
N GLU A 17 -18.18 17.56 18.38
CA GLU A 17 -18.66 16.20 18.15
C GLU A 17 -18.62 15.85 16.66
N LYS A 18 -19.17 16.74 15.81
CA LYS A 18 -19.13 16.57 14.35
C LYS A 18 -17.71 16.59 13.80
N HIS A 19 -16.87 17.52 14.26
CA HIS A 19 -15.48 17.66 13.80
C HIS A 19 -14.67 16.39 14.06
N THR A 20 -14.72 15.86 15.28
CA THR A 20 -14.04 14.62 15.66
C THR A 20 -14.61 13.41 14.93
N GLY A 21 -15.92 13.37 14.69
CA GLY A 21 -16.56 12.35 13.85
C GLY A 21 -16.03 12.35 12.41
N CYS A 22 -15.96 13.53 11.77
CA CYS A 22 -15.39 13.67 10.44
C CYS A 22 -13.92 13.23 10.36
N GLY A 23 -13.14 13.45 11.42
CA GLY A 23 -11.77 12.96 11.53
C GLY A 23 -11.68 11.43 11.50
N ILE A 24 -12.56 10.76 12.25
CA ILE A 24 -12.67 9.29 12.24
C ILE A 24 -13.08 8.79 10.84
N ASP A 25 -14.10 9.38 10.23
CA ASP A 25 -14.56 9.01 8.87
C ASP A 25 -13.45 9.20 7.82
N PHE A 26 -12.57 10.18 8.02
CA PHE A 26 -11.39 10.36 7.17
C PHE A 26 -10.39 9.21 7.35
N LEU A 27 -10.07 8.83 8.59
CA LEU A 27 -9.13 7.74 8.87
C LEU A 27 -9.61 6.41 8.28
N GLU A 28 -10.91 6.13 8.32
CA GLU A 28 -11.49 4.94 7.68
C GLU A 28 -11.36 4.97 6.15
N ARG A 29 -11.72 6.10 5.53
CA ARG A 29 -11.57 6.28 4.07
C ARG A 29 -10.12 6.17 3.64
N TYR A 30 -9.20 6.74 4.41
CA TYR A 30 -7.78 6.67 4.14
C TYR A 30 -7.24 5.24 4.28
N SER A 31 -7.66 4.50 5.32
CA SER A 31 -7.33 3.08 5.48
C SER A 31 -7.81 2.25 4.29
N LYS A 32 -9.03 2.50 3.82
CA LYS A 32 -9.59 1.84 2.63
C LYS A 32 -8.78 2.15 1.37
N PHE A 33 -8.44 3.42 1.15
CA PHE A 33 -7.60 3.85 0.04
C PHE A 33 -6.24 3.11 0.04
N LEU A 34 -5.58 3.00 1.19
CA LEU A 34 -4.30 2.31 1.30
C LEU A 34 -4.41 0.81 0.99
N ARG A 35 -5.52 0.17 1.38
CA ARG A 35 -5.81 -1.22 1.02
C ARG A 35 -5.99 -1.40 -0.49
N GLU A 36 -6.80 -0.55 -1.12
CA GLU A 36 -6.98 -0.57 -2.59
C GLU A 36 -5.65 -0.32 -3.32
N ARG A 37 -4.82 0.58 -2.80
CA ARG A 37 -3.46 0.80 -3.34
C ARG A 37 -2.58 -0.44 -3.21
N ALA A 38 -2.60 -1.14 -2.08
CA ALA A 38 -1.86 -2.37 -1.91
C ALA A 38 -2.32 -3.45 -2.90
N ASP A 39 -3.63 -3.60 -3.10
CA ASP A 39 -4.19 -4.54 -4.08
C ASP A 39 -3.72 -4.25 -5.51
N ILE A 40 -3.61 -2.97 -5.89
CA ILE A 40 -3.06 -2.55 -7.19
C ILE A 40 -1.59 -2.97 -7.32
N GLU A 41 -0.76 -2.72 -6.31
CA GLU A 41 0.67 -3.07 -6.31
C GLU A 41 0.86 -4.59 -6.39
N LEU A 42 0.05 -5.37 -5.65
CA LEU A 42 0.06 -6.83 -5.72
C LEU A 42 -0.37 -7.37 -7.08
N SER A 43 -1.41 -6.78 -7.68
CA SER A 43 -1.87 -7.15 -9.03
C SER A 43 -0.80 -6.86 -10.07
N TYR A 44 -0.17 -5.69 -10.00
CA TYR A 44 0.95 -5.31 -10.88
C TYR A 44 2.12 -6.30 -10.75
N ALA A 45 2.53 -6.62 -9.52
CA ALA A 45 3.58 -7.62 -9.25
C ALA A 45 3.27 -8.97 -9.92
N LYS A 46 2.05 -9.50 -9.72
CA LYS A 46 1.62 -10.78 -10.32
C LYS A 46 1.67 -10.74 -11.85
N GLN A 47 1.21 -9.65 -12.46
CA GLN A 47 1.20 -9.49 -13.92
C GLN A 47 2.63 -9.45 -14.49
N ILE A 48 3.52 -8.67 -13.88
CA ILE A 48 4.94 -8.57 -14.31
C ILE A 48 5.66 -9.92 -14.14
N ARG A 49 5.43 -10.64 -13.05
CA ARG A 49 6.00 -11.98 -12.81
C ARG A 49 5.55 -12.98 -13.87
N SER A 50 4.24 -13.01 -14.16
CA SER A 50 3.66 -13.89 -15.18
C SER A 50 4.24 -13.58 -16.57
N LEU A 51 4.36 -12.29 -16.90
CA LEU A 51 4.97 -11.83 -18.16
C LEU A 51 6.44 -12.27 -18.26
N SER A 52 7.25 -12.00 -17.23
CA SER A 52 8.67 -12.37 -17.20
C SER A 52 8.84 -13.88 -17.39
N LYS A 53 8.08 -14.69 -16.65
CA LYS A 53 8.10 -16.15 -16.75
C LYS A 53 7.68 -16.67 -18.13
N LYS A 54 6.67 -16.04 -18.76
CA LYS A 54 6.16 -16.43 -20.08
C LYS A 54 7.22 -16.29 -21.17
N TYR A 55 8.04 -15.24 -21.09
CA TYR A 55 9.05 -14.93 -22.10
C TYR A 55 10.46 -15.41 -21.74
N HIS A 56 10.66 -15.98 -20.55
CA HIS A 56 11.98 -16.47 -20.15
C HIS A 56 12.46 -17.59 -21.08
N PRO A 57 13.72 -17.51 -21.60
CA PRO A 57 14.24 -18.51 -22.51
C PRO A 57 14.17 -19.92 -21.91
N LYS A 58 13.56 -20.87 -22.62
CA LYS A 58 13.56 -22.28 -22.21
C LYS A 58 14.94 -22.88 -22.48
N ARG A 59 15.45 -23.69 -21.55
CA ARG A 59 16.80 -24.31 -21.56
C ARG A 59 17.23 -25.01 -22.87
N SER A 60 16.33 -25.29 -23.82
CA SER A 60 16.66 -26.06 -25.03
C SER A 60 17.32 -25.25 -26.18
N ARG A 61 17.62 -23.95 -25.98
CA ARG A 61 18.26 -23.10 -27.00
C ARG A 61 19.67 -22.66 -26.57
N GLU A 62 20.55 -23.63 -26.32
CA GLU A 62 21.96 -23.38 -25.95
C GLU A 62 22.71 -22.49 -26.96
N ASP A 63 22.31 -22.47 -28.23
CA ASP A 63 22.89 -21.59 -29.25
C ASP A 63 22.47 -20.13 -29.12
N GLU A 64 21.26 -19.84 -28.64
CA GLU A 64 20.78 -18.46 -28.50
C GLU A 64 21.45 -17.74 -27.34
N SER A 65 21.79 -18.47 -26.26
CA SER A 65 22.50 -17.96 -25.07
C SER A 65 23.90 -17.39 -25.36
N ARG A 66 24.41 -17.55 -26.59
CA ARG A 66 25.72 -17.07 -27.01
C ARG A 66 25.68 -15.65 -27.58
N TYR A 67 24.50 -15.17 -27.97
CA TYR A 67 24.35 -13.85 -28.55
C TYR A 67 24.07 -12.78 -27.48
N SER A 68 24.74 -11.64 -27.61
CA SER A 68 24.62 -10.51 -26.68
C SER A 68 23.19 -10.00 -26.52
N TRP A 69 22.40 -9.97 -27.60
CA TRP A 69 20.99 -9.55 -27.57
C TRP A 69 20.11 -10.51 -26.75
N CYS A 70 20.38 -11.81 -26.82
CA CYS A 70 19.62 -12.82 -26.05
C CYS A 70 19.96 -12.72 -24.56
N LEU A 71 21.25 -12.54 -24.23
CA LEU A 71 21.71 -12.32 -22.86
C LEU A 71 21.12 -11.04 -22.26
N ALA A 72 21.10 -9.95 -23.03
CA ALA A 72 20.50 -8.68 -22.62
C ALA A 72 19.01 -8.84 -22.32
N PHE A 73 18.26 -9.53 -23.19
CA PHE A 73 16.83 -9.77 -22.96
C PHE A 73 16.59 -10.63 -21.70
N ALA A 74 17.37 -11.71 -21.51
CA ALA A 74 17.28 -12.54 -20.31
C ALA A 74 17.57 -11.74 -19.03
N ALA A 75 18.54 -10.82 -19.07
CA ALA A 75 18.83 -9.91 -17.97
C ALA A 75 17.66 -8.96 -17.67
N THR A 76 17.03 -8.37 -18.70
CA THR A 76 15.83 -7.54 -18.53
C THR A 76 14.68 -8.32 -17.90
N LEU A 77 14.44 -9.57 -18.32
CA LEU A 77 13.39 -10.42 -17.74
C LEU A 77 13.67 -10.73 -16.27
N ARG A 78 14.93 -10.97 -15.90
CA ARG A 78 15.34 -11.16 -14.52
C ARG A 78 15.08 -9.91 -13.67
N GLN A 79 15.45 -8.72 -14.16
CA GLN A 79 15.18 -7.45 -13.48
C GLN A 79 13.67 -7.20 -13.30
N LEU A 80 12.85 -7.54 -14.31
CA LEU A 80 11.39 -7.46 -14.17
C LEU A 80 10.86 -8.41 -13.08
N ASN A 81 11.43 -9.61 -12.96
CA ASN A 81 11.06 -10.53 -11.89
C ASN A 81 11.46 -9.97 -10.51
N GLU A 82 12.66 -9.41 -10.38
CA GLU A 82 13.13 -8.76 -9.14
C GLU A 82 12.22 -7.57 -8.76
N LEU A 83 11.85 -6.72 -9.73
CA LEU A 83 10.88 -5.64 -9.53
C LEU A 83 9.52 -6.17 -9.04
N SER A 84 9.06 -7.31 -9.57
CA SER A 84 7.79 -7.92 -9.11
C SER A 84 7.85 -8.34 -7.64
N VAL A 85 9.01 -8.80 -7.15
CA VAL A 85 9.19 -9.18 -5.74
C VAL A 85 9.15 -7.94 -4.86
N GLN A 86 9.86 -6.88 -5.23
CA GLN A 86 9.85 -5.61 -4.48
C GLN A 86 8.44 -5.01 -4.39
N ARG A 87 7.65 -5.10 -5.47
CA ARG A 87 6.26 -4.62 -5.50
C ARG A 87 5.33 -5.44 -4.61
N GLU A 88 5.56 -6.74 -4.52
CA GLU A 88 4.83 -7.63 -3.59
C GLU A 88 5.16 -7.30 -2.13
N GLU A 89 6.44 -7.13 -1.80
CA GLU A 89 6.89 -6.70 -0.48
C GLU A 89 6.30 -5.34 -0.10
N PHE A 90 6.27 -4.40 -1.05
CA PHE A 90 5.66 -3.10 -0.85
C PHE A 90 4.16 -3.19 -0.53
N SER A 91 3.42 -4.02 -1.27
CA SER A 91 2.00 -4.31 -0.99
C SER A 91 1.81 -4.95 0.39
N GLU A 92 2.67 -5.90 0.76
CA GLU A 92 2.61 -6.56 2.06
C GLU A 92 2.88 -5.57 3.20
N ASN A 93 3.89 -4.72 3.07
CA ASN A 93 4.19 -3.66 4.02
C ASN A 93 3.02 -2.68 4.20
N LEU A 94 2.42 -2.21 3.09
CA LEU A 94 1.23 -1.37 3.14
C LEU A 94 0.10 -2.00 3.97
N ASN A 95 -0.17 -3.29 3.75
CA ASN A 95 -1.24 -3.99 4.47
C ASN A 95 -0.90 -4.25 5.95
N THR A 96 0.30 -4.76 6.21
CA THR A 96 0.68 -5.30 7.52
C THR A 96 1.14 -4.23 8.50
N GLN A 97 1.91 -3.24 8.05
CA GLN A 97 2.48 -2.22 8.94
C GLN A 97 1.68 -0.92 8.95
N ILE A 98 0.99 -0.59 7.85
CA ILE A 98 0.28 0.69 7.75
C ILE A 98 -1.23 0.52 7.94
N VAL A 99 -1.89 -0.27 7.08
CA VAL A 99 -3.35 -0.45 7.13
C VAL A 99 -3.78 -1.10 8.45
N CYS A 100 -3.05 -2.11 8.93
CA CYS A 100 -3.34 -2.77 10.21
C CYS A 100 -3.29 -1.78 11.37
N GLU A 101 -2.18 -1.04 11.52
CA GLU A 101 -1.98 -0.07 12.60
C GLU A 101 -2.97 1.09 12.52
N LEU A 102 -3.24 1.61 11.32
CA LEU A 102 -4.20 2.68 11.13
C LEU A 102 -5.63 2.24 11.48
N THR A 103 -5.99 0.99 11.15
CA THR A 103 -7.29 0.41 11.52
C THR A 103 -7.40 0.27 13.04
N ARG A 104 -6.34 -0.25 13.69
CA ARG A 104 -6.27 -0.38 15.16
C ARG A 104 -6.42 0.99 15.83
N TYR A 105 -5.62 1.97 15.42
CA TYR A 105 -5.66 3.33 15.94
C TYR A 105 -7.03 3.99 15.75
N THR A 106 -7.65 3.80 14.58
CA THR A 106 -9.00 4.34 14.31
C THR A 106 -10.03 3.77 15.30
N GLN A 107 -9.91 2.49 15.65
CA GLN A 107 -10.80 1.85 16.63
C GLN A 107 -10.56 2.34 18.07
N GLU A 108 -9.30 2.62 18.43
CA GLU A 108 -8.94 3.23 19.72
C GLU A 108 -9.54 4.62 19.85
N VAL A 109 -9.31 5.50 18.86
CA VAL A 109 -9.86 6.87 18.86
C VAL A 109 -11.39 6.87 18.88
N LYS A 110 -12.05 5.94 18.18
CA LYS A 110 -13.51 5.77 18.25
C LYS A 110 -14.00 5.41 19.65
N THR A 111 -13.21 4.63 20.39
CA THR A 111 -13.55 4.22 21.75
C THR A 111 -13.29 5.37 22.72
N GLU A 112 -12.15 6.04 22.60
CA GLU A 112 -11.80 7.23 23.38
C GLU A 112 -12.82 8.36 23.22
N ARG A 113 -13.29 8.63 21.98
CA ARG A 113 -14.30 9.68 21.71
C ARG A 113 -15.64 9.44 22.43
N LYS A 114 -15.98 8.18 22.73
CA LYS A 114 -17.25 7.85 23.40
C LYS A 114 -17.20 8.03 24.92
N ASN A 115 -15.99 8.07 25.48
CA ASN A 115 -15.74 8.25 26.91
C ASN A 115 -15.69 9.74 27.27
#